data_AF-A0A821UIG0-F1
#
_entry.id   AF-A0A821UIG0-F1
#
_cell.length_a   1.000
_cell.length_b   1.000
_cell.length_c   1.000
_cell.angle_alpha   90.00
_cell.angle_beta   90.00
_cell.angle_gamma   90.00
#
_symmetry.space_group_name_H-M   'P 1'
#
loop_
_entity.id
_entity.type
_entity.pdbx_description
1 polymer ?
#
loop_
_entity_poly.entity_id
_entity_poly.type
_entity_poly.pdbx_seq_one_letter_code
_entity_poly.pdbx_strand_id
1 'polypeptide(L)'
;MEENVVEVTPARARKKKRAPETWKRARAKVERYSEKMPPSQPRCNHDAENKQFKFCKLTMLDIHKFHEEFYRLKNKKDQDAFLLKHCRVSKVKRRRPRVEQRQPTQHITK
;
A
#
# COMPACT_ATOMS: atom_id res chain seq x y z
N MET A 1 -19.66 -49.37 19.29
CA MET A 1 -19.00 -48.23 18.62
C MET A 1 -19.15 -48.49 17.14
N GLU A 2 -20.22 -47.96 16.53
CA GLU A 2 -20.43 -48.11 15.09
C GLU A 2 -19.73 -46.95 14.39
N GLU A 3 -18.76 -47.30 13.56
CA GLU A 3 -17.91 -46.36 12.82
C GLU A 3 -18.65 -45.94 11.55
N ASN A 4 -18.97 -44.64 11.46
CA ASN A 4 -19.68 -44.07 10.32
C ASN A 4 -18.74 -44.00 9.10
N VAL A 5 -18.74 -45.04 8.27
CA VAL A 5 -18.00 -45.06 7.00
C VAL A 5 -18.74 -44.21 5.98
N VAL A 6 -18.25 -42.99 5.76
CA VAL A 6 -18.77 -42.10 4.70
C VAL A 6 -18.29 -42.60 3.35
N GLU A 7 -19.21 -43.06 2.50
CA GLU A 7 -18.91 -43.49 1.13
C GLU A 7 -18.34 -42.32 0.30
N VAL A 8 -17.11 -42.47 -0.19
CA VAL A 8 -16.44 -41.46 -1.03
C VAL A 8 -16.93 -41.61 -2.48
N THR A 9 -17.80 -40.69 -2.93
CA THR A 9 -18.26 -40.67 -4.32
C THR A 9 -17.10 -40.42 -5.31
N PRO A 10 -16.96 -41.22 -6.40
CA PRO A 10 -15.84 -41.12 -7.35
C PRO A 10 -15.90 -39.88 -8.27
N ALA A 11 -17.00 -39.12 -8.25
CA ALA A 11 -17.23 -37.96 -9.12
C ALA A 11 -16.20 -36.83 -8.93
N ARG A 12 -15.49 -36.80 -7.79
CA ARG A 12 -14.47 -35.79 -7.45
C ARG A 12 -13.03 -36.30 -7.52
N ALA A 13 -12.81 -37.55 -7.90
CA ALA A 13 -11.49 -38.19 -7.90
C ALA A 13 -10.61 -37.83 -9.12
N ARG A 14 -11.09 -37.00 -10.05
CA ARG A 14 -10.28 -36.60 -11.21
C ARG A 14 -9.26 -35.52 -10.81
N LYS A 15 -7.98 -35.80 -11.06
CA LYS A 15 -6.89 -34.82 -10.90
C LYS A 15 -7.26 -33.49 -11.58
N LYS A 16 -7.22 -32.38 -10.84
CA LYS A 16 -7.47 -31.05 -11.40
C LYS A 16 -6.51 -30.80 -12.57
N LYS A 17 -7.05 -30.37 -13.72
CA LYS A 17 -6.22 -29.94 -14.85
C LYS A 17 -5.36 -28.74 -14.40
N ARG A 18 -4.08 -28.76 -14.73
CA ARG A 18 -3.15 -27.65 -14.43
C ARG A 18 -3.59 -26.42 -15.23
N ALA A 19 -3.74 -25.29 -14.57
CA ALA A 19 -4.01 -24.00 -15.20
C ALA A 19 -2.70 -23.19 -15.30
N PRO A 20 -1.93 -23.31 -16.40
CA PRO A 20 -0.63 -22.65 -16.51
C PRO A 20 -0.74 -21.12 -16.51
N GLU A 21 -1.82 -20.56 -17.07
CA GLU A 21 -2.02 -19.11 -17.14
C GLU A 21 -2.25 -18.47 -15.77
N THR A 22 -2.99 -19.14 -14.87
CA THR A 22 -3.16 -18.63 -13.50
C THR A 22 -1.84 -18.64 -12.74
N TRP A 23 -1.02 -19.67 -12.94
CA TRP A 23 0.33 -19.75 -12.38
C TRP A 23 1.25 -18.64 -12.92
N LYS A 24 1.27 -18.41 -14.23
CA LYS A 24 2.05 -17.32 -14.85
C LYS A 24 1.63 -15.96 -14.30
N ARG A 25 0.32 -15.70 -14.22
CA ARG A 25 -0.23 -14.47 -13.63
C ARG A 25 0.15 -14.30 -12.16
N ALA A 26 0.09 -15.38 -11.38
CA ALA A 26 0.50 -15.35 -9.98
C ALA A 26 2.00 -15.04 -9.82
N ARG A 27 2.86 -15.65 -10.63
CA ARG A 27 4.29 -15.32 -10.67
C ARG A 27 4.55 -13.87 -11.04
N ALA A 28 3.95 -13.39 -12.13
CA ALA A 28 4.08 -12.00 -12.55
C ALA A 28 3.55 -11.00 -11.49
N LYS A 29 2.53 -11.39 -10.73
CA LYS A 29 2.03 -10.61 -9.59
C LYS A 29 3.08 -10.54 -8.48
N VAL A 30 3.66 -11.67 -8.08
CA VAL A 30 4.70 -11.73 -7.05
C VAL A 30 5.91 -10.91 -7.45
N GLU A 31 6.36 -11.03 -8.70
CA GLU A 31 7.53 -10.31 -9.21
C GLU A 31 7.32 -8.80 -9.25
N ARG A 32 6.12 -8.34 -9.65
CA ARG A 32 5.78 -6.90 -9.63
C ARG A 32 5.77 -6.29 -8.23
N TYR A 33 5.39 -7.07 -7.21
CA TYR A 33 5.25 -6.60 -5.83
C TYR A 33 6.37 -7.11 -4.92
N SER A 34 7.44 -7.66 -5.48
CA SER A 34 8.65 -7.99 -4.73
C SER A 34 9.65 -6.86 -4.81
N GLU A 35 10.49 -6.76 -3.79
CA GLU A 35 11.62 -5.85 -3.84
C GLU A 35 12.62 -6.27 -4.93
N LYS A 36 13.22 -5.27 -5.59
CA LYS A 36 14.31 -5.42 -6.54
C LYS A 36 15.68 -5.01 -5.97
N MET A 37 15.71 -4.07 -5.03
CA MET A 37 16.93 -3.49 -4.46
C MET A 37 16.84 -3.28 -2.94
N PRO A 38 17.96 -3.30 -2.20
CA PRO A 38 17.93 -2.98 -0.78
C PRO A 38 17.40 -1.55 -0.53
N PRO A 39 16.76 -1.31 0.63
CA PRO A 39 16.23 0.01 0.94
C PRO A 39 17.36 1.03 1.11
N SER A 40 17.15 2.22 0.56
CA SER A 40 18.05 3.36 0.76
C SER A 40 17.54 4.28 1.88
N GLN A 41 18.46 4.96 2.55
CA GLN A 41 18.09 5.95 3.55
C GLN A 41 17.39 7.13 2.87
N PRO A 42 16.19 7.54 3.32
CA PRO A 42 15.53 8.70 2.76
C PRO A 42 16.37 9.95 3.05
N ARG A 43 16.81 10.63 1.99
CA ARG A 43 17.42 11.96 2.07
C ARG A 43 16.31 12.97 1.88
N CYS A 44 16.07 13.82 2.85
CA CYS A 44 15.09 14.89 2.72
C CYS A 44 15.69 16.23 3.13
N ASN A 45 15.18 17.36 2.63
CA ASN A 45 15.78 18.67 2.87
C ASN A 45 14.88 19.55 3.76
N HIS A 46 14.17 18.94 4.71
CA HIS A 46 13.16 19.66 5.49
C HIS A 46 13.72 20.49 6.66
N ASP A 47 14.99 20.27 7.04
CA ASP A 47 15.64 21.01 8.13
C ASP A 47 15.92 22.48 7.75
N ALA A 48 15.90 22.83 6.47
CA ALA A 48 16.22 24.18 6.00
C ALA A 48 15.11 25.21 6.24
N GLU A 49 13.83 24.82 6.19
CA GLU A 49 12.72 25.79 6.22
C GLU A 49 11.67 25.54 7.32
N ASN A 50 11.52 24.32 7.82
CA ASN A 50 10.47 23.99 8.79
C ASN A 50 10.97 23.05 9.89
N LYS A 51 11.51 23.64 10.98
CA LYS A 51 11.94 22.95 12.23
C LYS A 51 10.89 22.05 12.89
N GLN A 52 9.65 22.05 12.38
CA GLN A 52 8.54 21.22 12.85
C GLN A 52 8.63 19.78 12.33
N PHE A 53 9.26 19.57 11.17
CA PHE A 53 9.46 18.25 10.59
C PHE A 53 10.88 17.77 10.93
N LYS A 54 11.08 17.33 12.17
CA LYS A 54 12.34 16.69 12.57
C LYS A 54 12.57 15.47 11.67
N PHE A 55 13.72 15.44 11.02
CA PHE A 55 14.16 14.31 10.21
C PHE A 55 14.05 13.00 11.00
N CYS A 56 13.73 11.92 10.28
CA CYS A 56 13.58 10.56 10.76
C CYS A 56 14.53 10.18 11.91
N LYS A 57 13.96 9.85 13.08
CA LYS A 57 14.63 9.04 14.12
C LYS A 57 14.82 7.57 13.68
N LEU A 58 14.41 7.22 12.47
CA LEU A 58 14.50 5.85 11.97
C LEU A 58 15.94 5.54 11.62
N THR A 59 16.47 4.51 12.27
CA THR A 59 17.78 3.98 11.96
C THR A 59 17.72 3.19 10.65
N MET A 60 18.89 2.96 10.02
CA MET A 60 18.95 2.05 8.87
C MET A 60 18.45 0.64 9.19
N LEU A 61 18.61 0.19 10.45
CA LEU A 61 18.08 -1.09 10.90
C LEU A 61 16.54 -1.09 10.88
N ASP A 62 15.90 -0.02 11.33
CA ASP A 62 14.44 0.11 11.32
C ASP A 62 13.91 0.11 9.89
N ILE A 63 14.60 0.82 8.99
CA ILE A 63 14.27 0.86 7.57
C ILE A 63 14.38 -0.54 6.95
N HIS A 64 15.44 -1.28 7.27
CA HIS A 64 15.64 -2.63 6.76
C HIS A 64 14.57 -3.60 7.26
N LYS A 65 14.26 -3.56 8.56
CA LYS A 65 13.20 -4.40 9.15
C LYS A 65 11.83 -4.08 8.54
N PHE A 66 11.48 -2.81 8.42
CA PHE A 66 10.23 -2.38 7.83
C PHE A 66 10.10 -2.87 6.38
N HIS A 67 11.19 -2.74 5.63
CA HIS A 67 11.29 -3.15 4.24
C HIS A 67 11.12 -4.68 4.09
N GLU A 68 11.84 -5.48 4.88
CA GLU A 68 11.70 -6.93 4.91
C GLU A 68 10.27 -7.36 5.24
N GLU A 69 9.67 -6.77 6.28
CA GLU A 69 8.30 -7.09 6.68
C GLU A 69 7.26 -6.71 5.63
N PHE A 70 7.42 -5.54 4.99
CA PHE A 70 6.53 -5.07 3.94
C PHE A 70 6.53 -6.03 2.74
N TYR A 71 7.70 -6.47 2.30
CA TYR A 71 7.83 -7.39 1.18
C TYR A 71 7.71 -8.87 1.53
N ARG A 72 7.58 -9.22 2.82
CA ARG A 72 7.26 -10.59 3.27
C ARG A 72 5.94 -11.06 2.66
N LEU A 73 4.94 -10.16 2.60
CA LEU A 73 3.64 -10.43 1.99
C LEU A 73 3.67 -9.91 0.55
N LYS A 74 3.55 -10.81 -0.43
CA LYS A 74 3.63 -10.49 -1.87
C LYS A 74 2.32 -9.96 -2.47
N ASN A 75 1.28 -9.84 -1.65
CA ASN A 75 -0.03 -9.36 -2.07
C ASN A 75 -0.16 -7.87 -1.78
N LYS A 76 -0.57 -7.11 -2.80
CA LYS A 76 -0.83 -5.68 -2.68
C LYS A 76 -1.78 -5.30 -1.53
N LYS A 77 -2.87 -6.05 -1.34
CA LYS A 77 -3.85 -5.76 -0.27
C LYS A 77 -3.20 -5.81 1.12
N ASP A 78 -2.32 -6.79 1.32
CA ASP A 78 -1.64 -7.01 2.59
C ASP A 78 -0.55 -5.94 2.82
N GLN A 79 0.15 -5.57 1.74
CA GLN A 79 1.11 -4.44 1.73
C GLN A 79 0.43 -3.11 2.07
N ASP A 80 -0.68 -2.79 1.41
CA ASP A 80 -1.45 -1.56 1.65
C ASP A 80 -1.97 -1.55 3.11
N ALA A 81 -2.47 -2.68 3.62
CA ALA A 81 -2.88 -2.81 5.01
C ALA A 81 -1.71 -2.62 6.00
N PHE A 82 -0.53 -3.14 5.68
CA PHE A 82 0.68 -2.96 6.47
C PHE A 82 1.10 -1.49 6.55
N LEU A 83 1.05 -0.76 5.43
CA LEU A 83 1.31 0.69 5.41
C LEU A 83 0.34 1.44 6.32
N LEU A 84 -0.96 1.16 6.17
CA LEU A 84 -2.01 1.83 6.97
C LEU A 84 -1.85 1.59 8.47
N LYS A 85 -1.32 0.44 8.89
CA LYS A 85 -1.02 0.15 10.31
C LYS A 85 0.02 1.12 10.89
N HIS A 86 0.97 1.57 10.08
CA HIS A 86 2.09 2.41 10.52
C HIS A 86 1.87 3.90 10.21
N CYS A 87 0.82 4.26 9.47
CA CYS A 87 0.46 5.64 9.19
C CYS A 87 -0.52 6.18 10.25
N ARG A 88 -0.32 7.44 10.67
CA ARG A 88 -1.32 8.17 11.45
C ARG A 88 -2.32 8.82 10.50
N VAL A 89 -3.60 8.48 10.63
CA VAL A 89 -4.67 9.13 9.88
C VAL A 89 -5.01 10.47 10.54
N SER A 90 -4.86 11.56 9.80
CA SER A 90 -5.35 12.88 10.23
C SER A 90 -6.52 13.31 9.35
N LYS A 91 -7.61 13.76 9.98
CA LYS A 91 -8.76 14.30 9.23
C LYS A 91 -8.34 15.63 8.61
N VAL A 92 -8.34 15.69 7.28
CA VAL A 92 -8.08 16.94 6.56
C VAL A 92 -9.15 17.96 6.95
N LYS A 93 -8.72 19.12 7.48
CA LYS A 93 -9.61 20.26 7.69
C LYS A 93 -10.04 20.80 6.34
N ARG A 94 -11.20 20.35 5.84
CA ARG A 94 -11.77 20.82 4.57
C ARG A 94 -11.86 22.35 4.61
N ARG A 95 -11.04 23.03 3.80
CA ARG A 95 -11.19 24.47 3.58
C ARG A 95 -12.30 24.64 2.55
N ARG A 96 -13.39 25.33 2.92
CA ARG A 96 -14.33 25.83 1.91
C ARG A 96 -13.56 26.85 1.06
N PRO A 97 -13.66 26.80 -0.28
CA PRO A 97 -13.13 27.88 -1.10
C PRO A 97 -13.75 29.18 -0.62
N ARG A 98 -12.91 30.19 -0.31
CA ARG A 98 -13.43 31.54 -0.14
C ARG A 98 -13.96 31.96 -1.49
N VAL A 99 -15.27 32.20 -1.58
CA VAL A 99 -15.81 32.99 -2.69
C VAL A 99 -15.24 34.38 -2.47
N GLU A 100 -14.18 34.71 -3.21
CA GLU A 100 -13.70 36.07 -3.31
C GLU A 100 -14.88 36.86 -3.89
N GLN A 101 -15.44 37.77 -3.10
CA GLN A 101 -16.46 38.69 -3.59
C GLN A 101 -15.79 39.51 -4.68
N ARG A 102 -16.00 39.12 -5.95
CA ARG A 102 -15.56 39.90 -7.10
C ARG A 102 -16.20 41.28 -6.93
N GLN A 103 -15.39 42.28 -6.60
CA GLN A 103 -15.89 43.65 -6.63
C GLN A 103 -16.32 43.94 -8.07
N PRO A 104 -17.51 44.52 -8.29
CA PRO A 104 -17.95 44.84 -9.64
C PRO A 104 -16.94 45.81 -10.25
N THR A 105 -16.28 45.39 -11.32
CA THR A 105 -15.44 46.25 -12.14
C THR A 105 -16.31 47.38 -12.67
N GLN A 106 -16.11 48.60 -12.21
CA GLN A 106 -16.76 49.77 -12.79
C GLN A 106 -16.30 49.89 -14.24
N HIS A 107 -17.23 49.76 -15.18
CA HIS A 107 -16.99 50.04 -16.58
C HIS A 107 -16.70 51.54 -16.74
N ILE A 108 -15.45 51.88 -17.02
CA ILE A 108 -15.07 53.23 -17.46
C ILE A 108 -15.69 53.42 -18.85
N THR A 109 -16.70 54.28 -18.93
CA THR A 109 -17.23 54.82 -20.19
C THR A 109 -16.37 56.02 -20.59
N LYS A 110 -15.99 56.06 -21.87
CA LYS A 110 -15.25 57.16 -22.50
C LYS A 110 -16.19 58.31 -22.85
#